data_AF-A0A973EGC7-F1
#
_entry.id   AF-A0A973EGC7-F1
#
_cell.length_a   1.000
_cell.length_b   1.000
_cell.length_c   1.000
_cell.angle_alpha   90.00
_cell.angle_beta   90.00
_cell.angle_gamma   90.00
#
_symmetry.space_group_name_H-M   'P 1'
#
loop_
_entity.id
_entity.type
_entity.pdbx_description
1 polymer ?
#
loop_
_entity_poly.entity_id
_entity_poly.type
_entity_poly.pdbx_seq_one_letter_code
_entity_poly.pdbx_strand_id
1 'polypeptide(L)'
;MKQLPNKKSAFNPKLKQQNVLKGWHKLLFLSPILLILFIYKGYDYYIDYKLKYNGVNTWAKVTRISLSGIRDEFENNNIEFTYRINDSTYFGYTMQTTNHRYVISDLDIPIFPGQEYQLTYVKDNPSICQINFSKPNVKTVLMYLNDISKIIRHIEHCDSLQSWCIAYSVFKQHQFEGLAQLYFYDEYTVENFKHNKDTFTKFWQSSDIKAIKNKCLVKE
;
A
#
# COMPACT_ATOMS: atom_id res chain seq x y z
N MET A 1 46.44 60.54 -61.57
CA MET A 1 45.40 59.60 -61.10
C MET A 1 46.06 58.26 -60.82
N LYS A 2 46.23 57.88 -59.55
CA LYS A 2 46.73 56.55 -59.15
C LYS A 2 45.61 55.85 -58.39
N GLN A 3 45.10 54.77 -58.98
CA GLN A 3 44.08 53.90 -58.42
C GLN A 3 44.63 53.17 -57.19
N LEU A 4 43.91 53.25 -56.07
CA LEU A 4 44.17 52.46 -54.87
C LEU A 4 43.64 51.03 -55.06
N PRO A 5 44.41 49.99 -54.72
CA PRO A 5 43.97 48.60 -54.88
C PRO A 5 42.91 48.22 -53.84
N ASN A 6 41.81 47.69 -54.36
CA ASN A 6 40.66 47.17 -53.63
C ASN A 6 41.04 45.84 -52.94
N LYS A 7 41.31 45.88 -51.64
CA LYS A 7 41.69 44.71 -50.84
C LYS A 7 40.42 43.99 -50.36
N LYS A 8 39.93 43.05 -51.15
CA LYS A 8 38.85 42.12 -50.74
C LYS A 8 39.34 41.27 -49.56
N SER A 9 38.83 41.58 -48.36
CA SER A 9 39.00 40.75 -47.17
C SER A 9 38.25 39.44 -47.36
N ALA A 10 38.97 38.37 -47.67
CA ALA A 10 38.45 37.01 -47.67
C ALA A 10 38.13 36.58 -46.22
N PHE A 11 36.88 36.76 -45.80
CA PHE A 11 36.38 36.16 -44.58
C PHE A 11 36.28 34.65 -44.83
N ASN A 12 37.26 33.91 -44.31
CA ASN A 12 37.33 32.45 -44.44
C ASN A 12 36.68 31.88 -43.17
N PRO A 13 35.41 31.44 -43.18
CA PRO A 13 34.79 30.87 -42.00
C PRO A 13 35.48 29.53 -41.75
N LYS A 14 36.41 29.50 -40.79
CA LYS A 14 36.89 28.24 -40.22
C LYS A 14 35.66 27.52 -39.67
N LEU A 15 35.18 26.53 -40.41
CA LEU A 15 34.19 25.56 -39.94
C LEU A 15 34.71 25.04 -38.61
N LYS A 16 34.10 25.48 -37.50
CA LYS A 16 34.34 24.91 -36.17
C LYS A 16 34.00 23.43 -36.31
N GLN A 17 35.02 22.58 -36.38
CA GLN A 17 34.86 21.14 -36.23
C GLN A 17 34.09 20.95 -34.93
N GLN A 18 32.81 20.58 -35.05
CA GLN A 18 32.04 20.19 -33.89
C GLN A 18 32.71 18.93 -33.37
N ASN A 19 33.37 19.04 -32.22
CA ASN A 19 33.94 17.90 -31.53
C ASN A 19 32.78 16.97 -31.15
N VAL A 20 32.47 16.01 -32.02
CA VAL A 20 31.47 14.99 -31.74
C VAL A 20 32.02 14.15 -30.61
N LEU A 21 31.46 14.29 -29.40
CA LEU A 21 31.88 13.50 -28.25
C LEU A 21 31.78 12.01 -28.58
N LYS A 22 32.89 11.28 -28.45
CA LYS A 22 32.93 9.82 -28.59
C LYS A 22 31.96 9.19 -27.60
N GLY A 23 31.23 8.15 -28.02
CA GLY A 23 30.15 7.51 -27.23
C GLY A 23 30.54 7.12 -25.79
N TRP A 24 31.80 6.76 -25.54
CA TRP A 24 32.30 6.46 -24.19
C TRP A 24 32.26 7.63 -23.20
N HIS A 25 32.35 8.87 -23.68
CA HIS A 25 32.19 10.05 -22.82
C HIS A 25 30.74 10.17 -22.35
N LYS A 26 29.76 9.81 -23.19
CA LYS A 26 28.34 9.79 -22.79
C LYS A 26 28.08 8.74 -21.69
N LEU A 27 28.78 7.61 -21.72
CA LEU A 27 28.73 6.59 -20.66
C LEU A 27 29.34 7.10 -19.34
N LEU A 28 30.46 7.81 -19.40
CA LEU A 28 31.05 8.45 -18.21
C LEU A 28 30.12 9.49 -17.57
N PHE A 29 29.40 10.27 -18.38
CA PHE A 29 28.41 11.22 -17.86
C PHE A 29 27.17 10.54 -17.24
N LEU A 30 26.80 9.34 -17.69
CA LEU A 30 25.70 8.56 -17.12
C LEU A 30 26.11 7.72 -15.90
N SER A 31 27.41 7.48 -15.70
CA SER A 31 27.95 6.65 -14.61
C SER A 31 27.48 7.09 -13.21
N PRO A 32 27.48 8.39 -12.84
CA PRO A 32 26.99 8.81 -11.53
C PRO A 32 25.49 8.53 -11.33
N ILE A 33 24.68 8.71 -12.38
CA ILE A 33 23.23 8.44 -12.33
C ILE A 33 22.99 6.94 -12.15
N LEU A 34 23.71 6.11 -12.91
CA LEU A 34 23.63 4.66 -12.76
C LEU A 34 24.08 4.20 -11.38
N LEU A 35 25.16 4.78 -10.84
CA LEU A 35 25.66 4.48 -9.50
C LEU A 35 24.62 4.82 -8.42
N ILE A 36 23.97 5.99 -8.51
CA ILE A 36 22.88 6.37 -7.59
C ILE A 36 21.71 5.37 -7.69
N LEU A 37 21.32 4.99 -8.91
CA LEU A 37 20.25 4.00 -9.12
C LEU A 37 20.62 2.62 -8.55
N PHE A 38 21.87 2.18 -8.71
CA PHE A 38 22.37 0.94 -8.13
C PHE A 38 22.41 0.98 -6.61
N ILE A 39 22.77 2.11 -6.00
CA ILE A 39 22.76 2.26 -4.54
C ILE A 39 21.33 2.18 -4.01
N TYR A 40 20.41 2.96 -4.60
CA TYR A 40 19.02 3.02 -4.14
C TYR A 40 18.30 1.70 -4.35
N LYS A 41 18.27 1.18 -5.58
CA LYS A 41 17.62 -0.11 -5.87
C LYS A 41 18.37 -1.31 -5.30
N GLY A 42 19.68 -1.19 -5.11
CA GLY A 42 20.50 -2.24 -4.53
C GLY A 42 20.15 -2.49 -3.05
N TYR A 43 19.77 -1.44 -2.31
CA TYR A 43 19.29 -1.58 -0.95
C TYR A 43 17.98 -2.36 -0.89
N ASP A 44 16.95 -1.94 -1.63
CA ASP A 44 15.65 -2.63 -1.68
C ASP A 44 15.83 -4.09 -2.14
N TYR A 45 16.61 -4.30 -3.21
CA TYR A 45 16.93 -5.64 -3.71
C TYR A 45 17.64 -6.51 -2.66
N TYR A 46 18.56 -5.92 -1.87
CA TYR A 46 19.25 -6.65 -0.81
C TYR A 46 18.28 -7.07 0.31
N ILE A 47 17.37 -6.19 0.71
CA ILE A 47 16.34 -6.48 1.70
C ILE A 47 15.43 -7.61 1.19
N ASP A 48 14.91 -7.49 -0.02
CA ASP A 48 14.07 -8.52 -0.67
C ASP A 48 14.80 -9.85 -0.79
N TYR A 49 16.07 -9.82 -1.20
CA TYR A 49 16.91 -11.02 -1.29
C TYR A 49 17.05 -11.69 0.08
N LYS A 50 17.36 -10.92 1.13
CA LYS A 50 17.51 -11.47 2.48
C LYS A 50 16.19 -12.04 3.02
N LEU A 51 15.08 -11.34 2.82
CA LEU A 51 13.75 -11.83 3.22
C LEU A 51 13.35 -13.10 2.46
N LYS A 52 13.70 -13.21 1.17
CA LYS A 52 13.36 -14.37 0.34
C LYS A 52 14.12 -15.63 0.74
N TYR A 53 15.42 -15.53 1.02
CA TYR A 53 16.28 -16.70 1.27
C TYR A 53 16.46 -17.02 2.75
N ASN A 54 16.39 -16.01 3.63
CA ASN A 54 16.63 -16.16 5.08
C ASN A 54 15.40 -15.76 5.92
N GLY A 55 14.24 -15.57 5.29
CA GLY A 55 13.01 -15.14 5.93
C GLY A 55 12.40 -16.22 6.81
N VAL A 56 11.99 -15.81 8.01
CA VAL A 56 11.19 -16.61 8.95
C VAL A 56 9.89 -15.87 9.21
N ASN A 57 8.77 -16.61 9.20
CA ASN A 57 7.45 -16.04 9.44
C ASN A 57 7.14 -15.96 10.94
N THR A 58 6.50 -14.88 11.35
CA THR A 58 5.90 -14.66 12.67
C THR A 58 4.65 -13.79 12.53
N TRP A 59 4.08 -13.34 13.64
CA TRP A 59 2.97 -12.40 13.67
C TRP A 59 3.43 -11.06 14.22
N ALA A 60 3.05 -9.99 13.53
CA ALA A 60 3.25 -8.62 13.98
C ALA A 60 1.92 -7.97 14.33
N LYS A 61 1.90 -7.27 15.47
CA LYS A 61 0.76 -6.52 15.97
C LYS A 61 0.92 -5.05 15.65
N VAL A 62 -0.06 -4.47 14.96
CA VAL A 62 -0.13 -3.04 14.70
C VAL A 62 -0.32 -2.31 16.04
N THR A 63 0.57 -1.37 16.36
CA THR A 63 0.54 -0.62 17.62
C THR A 63 0.00 0.78 17.43
N ARG A 64 0.38 1.44 16.33
CA ARG A 64 -0.03 2.82 16.03
C ARG A 64 -0.26 3.00 14.54
N ILE A 65 -1.23 3.86 14.24
CA ILE A 65 -1.60 4.27 12.89
C ILE A 65 -1.71 5.79 12.87
N SER A 66 -1.30 6.41 11.79
CA SER A 66 -1.43 7.84 11.55
C SER A 66 -1.89 8.10 10.11
N LEU A 67 -2.63 9.16 9.86
CA LEU A 67 -2.98 9.58 8.49
C LEU A 67 -1.91 10.49 7.87
N SER A 68 -1.02 11.07 8.69
CA SER A 68 -0.05 12.10 8.30
C SER A 68 1.41 11.75 8.62
N GLY A 69 1.69 10.49 8.99
CA GLY A 69 3.04 10.03 9.38
C GLY A 69 3.19 9.80 10.90
N ILE A 70 4.11 8.93 11.29
CA ILE A 70 4.30 8.47 12.69
C ILE A 70 5.52 9.10 13.38
N ARG A 71 6.62 9.33 12.65
CA ARG A 71 7.93 9.68 13.23
C ARG A 71 8.36 11.12 13.00
N ASP A 72 8.15 11.66 11.80
CA ASP A 72 8.53 13.02 11.42
C ASP A 72 7.66 13.50 10.25
N GLU A 73 7.55 14.81 10.03
CA GLU A 73 6.84 15.43 8.90
C GLU A 73 7.41 14.98 7.54
N PHE A 74 8.65 14.48 7.53
CA PHE A 74 9.35 13.97 6.34
C PHE A 74 9.31 12.43 6.21
N GLU A 75 8.84 11.71 7.23
CA GLU A 75 8.71 10.26 7.17
C GLU A 75 7.30 9.86 6.71
N ASN A 76 7.23 9.21 5.55
CA ASN A 76 5.95 8.73 4.99
C ASN A 76 5.40 7.48 5.70
N ASN A 77 6.10 6.96 6.72
CA ASN A 77 5.65 5.79 7.48
C ASN A 77 4.42 6.14 8.31
N ASN A 78 3.33 5.44 8.06
CA ASN A 78 2.03 5.72 8.65
C ASN A 78 1.47 4.55 9.49
N ILE A 79 2.24 3.45 9.60
CA ILE A 79 1.97 2.31 10.48
C ILE A 79 3.22 1.94 11.28
N GLU A 80 3.02 1.76 12.59
CA GLU A 80 3.98 1.14 13.51
C GLU A 80 3.45 -0.22 13.93
N PHE A 81 4.33 -1.21 13.96
CA PHE A 81 4.00 -2.55 14.43
C PHE A 81 5.10 -3.11 15.33
N THR A 82 4.71 -4.06 16.16
CA THR A 82 5.61 -4.80 17.04
C THR A 82 5.50 -6.29 16.81
N TYR A 83 6.61 -6.99 16.96
CA TYR A 83 6.63 -8.45 16.93
C TYR A 83 7.66 -8.98 17.93
N ARG A 84 7.48 -10.21 18.37
CA ARG A 84 8.32 -10.84 19.38
C ARG A 84 9.10 -12.00 18.78
N ILE A 85 10.38 -12.08 19.13
CA ILE A 85 11.25 -13.21 18.84
C ILE A 85 11.90 -13.60 20.17
N ASN A 86 11.58 -14.79 20.65
CA ASN A 86 11.93 -15.22 22.01
C ASN A 86 11.44 -14.16 23.02
N ASP A 87 12.32 -13.66 23.89
CA ASP A 87 11.99 -12.65 24.91
C ASP A 87 12.20 -11.20 24.43
N SER A 88 12.62 -10.99 23.18
CA SER A 88 12.91 -9.67 22.63
C SER A 88 11.73 -9.14 21.80
N THR A 89 11.39 -7.86 22.00
CA THR A 89 10.39 -7.16 21.21
C THR A 89 11.07 -6.24 20.21
N TYR A 90 10.65 -6.33 18.95
CA TYR A 90 11.15 -5.51 17.85
C TYR A 90 10.04 -4.60 17.34
N PHE A 91 10.45 -3.45 16.84
CA PHE A 91 9.57 -2.45 16.25
C PHE A 91 9.87 -2.35 14.76
N GLY A 92 8.84 -2.18 13.96
CA GLY A 92 8.96 -1.87 12.55
C GLY A 92 7.97 -0.80 12.14
N TYR A 93 8.29 -0.16 11.02
CA TYR A 93 7.52 0.94 10.45
C TYR A 93 7.31 0.65 8.97
N THR A 94 6.13 0.99 8.48
CA THR A 94 5.81 0.86 7.06
C THR A 94 4.83 1.94 6.64
N MET A 95 4.71 2.11 5.34
CA MET A 95 3.69 2.94 4.71
C MET A 95 2.63 2.06 4.05
N GLN A 96 1.39 2.53 4.09
CA GLN A 96 0.24 2.02 3.35
C GLN A 96 -0.56 3.18 2.78
N THR A 97 -1.43 2.90 1.82
CA THR A 97 -2.30 3.93 1.22
C THR A 97 -3.26 4.47 2.28
N THR A 98 -3.59 5.76 2.20
CA THR A 98 -4.58 6.39 3.09
C THR A 98 -5.71 7.01 2.30
N ASN A 99 -6.90 7.06 2.92
CA ASN A 99 -7.93 8.03 2.56
C ASN A 99 -8.05 9.07 3.70
N HIS A 100 -9.11 9.88 3.69
CA HIS A 100 -9.32 10.90 4.72
C HIS A 100 -9.64 10.36 6.12
N ARG A 101 -10.02 9.08 6.25
CA ARG A 101 -10.44 8.45 7.51
C ARG A 101 -9.53 7.32 7.98
N TYR A 102 -8.93 6.59 7.05
CA TYR A 102 -8.30 5.30 7.31
C TYR A 102 -6.98 5.12 6.57
N VAL A 103 -6.14 4.26 7.15
CA VAL A 103 -5.05 3.61 6.43
C VAL A 103 -5.57 2.28 5.89
N ILE A 104 -5.38 2.04 4.60
CA ILE A 104 -6.00 0.96 3.84
C ILE A 104 -4.94 -0.10 3.52
N SER A 105 -5.29 -1.36 3.77
CA SER A 105 -4.44 -2.52 3.43
C SER A 105 -4.49 -2.90 1.94
N ASP A 106 -3.61 -3.80 1.54
CA ASP A 106 -3.63 -4.44 0.20
C ASP A 106 -4.94 -5.22 -0.10
N LEU A 107 -5.79 -5.45 0.91
CA LEU A 107 -7.10 -6.08 0.80
C LEU A 107 -8.24 -5.05 0.68
N ASP A 108 -7.90 -3.78 0.50
CA ASP A 108 -8.84 -2.65 0.44
C ASP A 108 -9.74 -2.54 1.68
N ILE A 109 -9.25 -2.97 2.84
CA ILE A 109 -9.94 -2.79 4.12
C ILE A 109 -9.10 -1.92 5.07
N PRO A 110 -9.74 -1.15 5.97
CA PRO A 110 -9.02 -0.36 6.96
C PRO A 110 -8.12 -1.21 7.88
N ILE A 111 -6.98 -0.66 8.25
CA ILE A 111 -6.09 -1.22 9.27
C ILE A 111 -6.35 -0.47 10.58
N PHE A 112 -6.41 -1.20 11.69
CA PHE A 112 -6.64 -0.66 13.03
C PHE A 112 -5.56 -1.12 14.04
N PRO A 113 -5.24 -0.31 15.06
CA PRO A 113 -4.39 -0.74 16.15
C PRO A 113 -4.92 -2.01 16.83
N GLY A 114 -4.00 -2.88 17.24
CA GLY A 114 -4.31 -4.15 17.89
C GLY A 114 -4.51 -5.32 16.93
N GLN A 115 -4.62 -5.08 15.63
CA GLN A 115 -4.70 -6.12 14.60
C GLN A 115 -3.32 -6.77 14.36
N GLU A 116 -3.35 -8.04 13.99
CA GLU A 116 -2.19 -8.88 13.76
C GLU A 116 -2.16 -9.43 12.33
N TYR A 117 -0.98 -9.34 11.71
CA TYR A 117 -0.71 -9.76 10.33
C TYR A 117 0.58 -10.57 10.25
N GLN A 118 0.70 -11.40 9.21
CA GLN A 118 1.90 -12.19 9.00
C GLN A 118 3.09 -11.24 8.74
N LEU A 119 4.20 -11.49 9.40
CA LEU A 119 5.45 -10.77 9.20
C LEU A 119 6.57 -11.75 8.88
N THR A 120 7.38 -11.40 7.89
CA THR A 120 8.62 -12.11 7.56
C THR A 120 9.80 -11.30 8.07
N TYR A 121 10.73 -11.91 8.79
CA TYR A 121 11.97 -11.26 9.25
C TYR A 121 13.19 -12.13 8.97
N VAL A 122 14.37 -11.51 8.91
CA VAL A 122 15.65 -12.24 8.76
C VAL A 122 16.14 -12.69 10.12
N LYS A 123 16.30 -14.00 10.33
CA LYS A 123 16.63 -14.58 11.64
C LYS A 123 17.89 -13.97 12.28
N ASP A 124 18.93 -13.77 11.48
CA ASP A 124 20.22 -13.24 11.95
C ASP A 124 20.22 -11.71 12.13
N ASN A 125 19.24 -11.02 11.55
CA ASN A 125 19.08 -9.58 11.69
C ASN A 125 17.58 -9.21 11.66
N PRO A 126 16.87 -9.31 12.79
CA PRO A 126 15.44 -9.07 12.82
C PRO A 126 15.02 -7.67 12.37
N SER A 127 15.88 -6.67 12.46
CA SER A 127 15.56 -5.32 11.95
C SER A 127 15.17 -5.31 10.46
N ILE A 128 15.64 -6.29 9.68
CA ILE A 128 15.17 -6.55 8.33
C ILE A 128 13.88 -7.38 8.42
N CYS A 129 12.75 -6.70 8.27
CA CYS A 129 11.43 -7.32 8.35
C CYS A 129 10.43 -6.68 7.36
N GLN A 130 9.40 -7.44 7.02
CA GLN A 130 8.31 -7.00 6.15
C GLN A 130 6.98 -7.59 6.64
N ILE A 131 6.03 -6.72 6.94
CA ILE A 131 4.65 -7.11 7.29
C ILE A 131 3.82 -7.29 6.03
N ASN A 132 2.97 -8.31 5.99
CA ASN A 132 2.07 -8.62 4.88
C ASN A 132 0.62 -8.37 5.30
N PHE A 133 0.07 -7.21 4.95
CA PHE A 133 -1.30 -6.84 5.30
C PHE A 133 -2.38 -7.64 4.54
N SER A 134 -2.00 -8.36 3.48
CA SER A 134 -2.89 -9.31 2.81
C SER A 134 -3.10 -10.62 3.58
N LYS A 135 -2.38 -10.83 4.69
CA LYS A 135 -2.45 -12.05 5.50
C LYS A 135 -2.75 -11.75 6.97
N PRO A 136 -3.97 -11.25 7.27
CA PRO A 136 -4.41 -11.09 8.66
C PRO A 136 -4.52 -12.44 9.35
N ASN A 137 -4.30 -12.47 10.67
CA ASN A 137 -4.60 -13.66 11.45
C ASN A 137 -6.11 -13.83 11.70
N VAL A 138 -6.50 -14.99 12.23
CA VAL A 138 -7.92 -15.30 12.49
C VAL A 138 -8.58 -14.30 13.44
N LYS A 139 -7.84 -13.82 14.46
CA LYS A 139 -8.35 -12.84 15.41
C LYS A 139 -8.67 -11.51 14.73
N THR A 140 -7.80 -11.04 13.85
CA THR A 140 -8.00 -9.85 13.02
C THR A 140 -9.22 -10.01 12.10
N VAL A 141 -9.38 -11.18 11.47
CA VAL A 141 -10.58 -11.48 10.65
C VAL A 141 -11.85 -11.41 11.49
N LEU A 142 -11.86 -11.96 12.70
CA LEU A 142 -13.01 -11.86 13.61
C LEU A 142 -13.30 -10.43 14.06
N MET A 143 -12.27 -9.60 14.25
CA MET A 143 -12.45 -8.17 14.52
C MET A 143 -13.14 -7.47 13.36
N TYR A 144 -12.72 -7.74 12.12
CA TYR A 144 -13.38 -7.20 10.92
C TYR A 144 -14.85 -7.61 10.85
N LEU A 145 -15.15 -8.90 11.05
CA LEU A 145 -16.53 -9.39 11.04
C LEU A 145 -17.39 -8.71 12.12
N ASN A 146 -16.84 -8.46 13.30
CA ASN A 146 -17.52 -7.78 14.40
C ASN A 146 -17.82 -6.32 14.11
N ASP A 147 -16.90 -5.62 13.47
CA ASP A 147 -17.12 -4.22 13.12
C ASP A 147 -18.14 -4.11 11.98
N ILE A 148 -18.03 -4.96 10.96
CA ILE A 148 -19.02 -5.04 9.89
C ILE A 148 -20.40 -5.45 10.41
N SER A 149 -20.51 -6.36 11.38
CA SER A 149 -21.81 -6.72 11.95
C SER A 149 -22.48 -5.54 12.68
N LYS A 150 -21.71 -4.62 13.27
CA LYS A 150 -22.25 -3.38 13.84
C LYS A 150 -22.75 -2.43 12.75
N ILE A 151 -22.00 -2.30 11.66
CA ILE A 151 -22.40 -1.49 10.50
C ILE A 151 -23.70 -2.04 9.90
N ILE A 152 -23.79 -3.34 9.64
CA ILE A 152 -25.01 -3.98 9.13
C ILE A 152 -26.18 -3.77 10.07
N ARG A 153 -25.96 -3.94 11.38
CA ARG A 153 -27.01 -3.69 12.38
C ARG A 153 -27.52 -2.25 12.34
N HIS A 154 -26.64 -1.28 12.08
CA HIS A 154 -27.03 0.12 11.91
C HIS A 154 -27.84 0.33 10.62
N ILE A 155 -27.42 -0.28 9.51
CA ILE A 155 -28.07 -0.12 8.19
C ILE A 155 -29.43 -0.83 8.10
N GLU A 156 -29.53 -2.06 8.59
CA GLU A 156 -30.73 -2.91 8.44
C GLU A 156 -31.62 -2.92 9.69
N HIS A 157 -31.20 -2.26 10.78
CA HIS A 157 -31.92 -2.26 12.06
C HIS A 157 -32.25 -3.66 12.61
N CYS A 158 -31.37 -4.64 12.37
CA CYS A 158 -31.55 -6.03 12.79
C CYS A 158 -30.87 -6.36 14.14
N ASP A 159 -31.10 -7.57 14.65
CA ASP A 159 -30.42 -8.03 15.87
C ASP A 159 -28.95 -8.42 15.61
N SER A 160 -28.20 -8.63 16.70
CA SER A 160 -26.78 -8.96 16.64
C SER A 160 -26.47 -10.31 16.00
N LEU A 161 -27.36 -11.30 16.14
CA LEU A 161 -27.12 -12.64 15.57
C LEU A 161 -27.32 -12.60 14.05
N GLN A 162 -28.38 -11.93 13.61
CA GLN A 162 -28.70 -11.72 12.21
C GLN A 162 -27.60 -10.89 11.53
N SER A 163 -27.16 -9.78 12.13
CA SER A 163 -26.12 -8.95 11.53
C SER A 163 -24.77 -9.67 11.44
N TRP A 164 -24.45 -10.51 12.42
CA TRP A 164 -23.28 -11.38 12.37
C TRP A 164 -23.38 -12.45 11.29
N CYS A 165 -24.54 -13.11 11.17
CA CYS A 165 -24.80 -14.09 10.10
C CYS A 165 -24.59 -13.47 8.72
N ILE A 166 -25.09 -12.24 8.51
CA ILE A 166 -24.93 -11.53 7.25
C ILE A 166 -23.45 -11.20 7.01
N ALA A 167 -22.75 -10.61 8.00
CA ALA A 167 -21.32 -10.28 7.89
C ALA A 167 -20.47 -11.51 7.52
N TYR A 168 -20.68 -12.62 8.24
CA TYR A 168 -19.99 -13.88 7.97
C TYR A 168 -20.31 -14.45 6.59
N SER A 169 -21.59 -14.42 6.17
CA SER A 169 -22.01 -14.92 4.88
C SER A 169 -21.46 -14.09 3.72
N VAL A 170 -21.41 -12.76 3.88
CA VAL A 170 -20.77 -11.83 2.93
C VAL A 170 -19.28 -12.16 2.82
N PHE A 171 -18.57 -12.30 3.94
CA PHE A 171 -17.15 -12.67 3.90
C PHE A 171 -16.93 -14.04 3.25
N LYS A 172 -17.78 -15.02 3.54
CA LYS A 172 -17.67 -16.36 2.95
C LYS A 172 -17.80 -16.33 1.42
N GLN A 173 -18.69 -15.52 0.88
CA GLN A 173 -18.96 -15.46 -0.57
C GLN A 173 -18.07 -14.47 -1.32
N HIS A 174 -17.82 -13.30 -0.73
CA HIS A 174 -17.14 -12.17 -1.36
C HIS A 174 -15.78 -11.82 -0.73
N GLN A 175 -15.34 -12.58 0.27
CA GLN A 175 -14.06 -12.39 0.95
C GLN A 175 -13.91 -10.94 1.47
N PHE A 176 -12.69 -10.41 1.47
CA PHE A 176 -12.40 -9.05 1.94
C PHE A 176 -13.02 -7.95 1.07
N GLU A 177 -13.23 -8.21 -0.22
CA GLU A 177 -13.91 -7.27 -1.13
C GLU A 177 -15.32 -6.95 -0.64
N GLY A 178 -16.07 -7.97 -0.18
CA GLY A 178 -17.41 -7.76 0.38
C GLY A 178 -17.39 -6.98 1.70
N LEU A 179 -16.35 -7.14 2.51
CA LEU A 179 -16.18 -6.37 3.74
C LEU A 179 -15.77 -4.92 3.44
N ALA A 180 -14.93 -4.69 2.44
CA ALA A 180 -14.53 -3.36 1.98
C ALA A 180 -15.75 -2.55 1.52
N GLN A 181 -16.65 -3.14 0.72
CA GLN A 181 -17.91 -2.50 0.33
C GLN A 181 -18.73 -2.04 1.54
N LEU A 182 -18.71 -2.79 2.64
CA LEU A 182 -19.44 -2.47 3.86
C LEU A 182 -18.73 -1.43 4.74
N TYR A 183 -17.40 -1.43 4.80
CA TYR A 183 -16.64 -0.42 5.53
C TYR A 183 -16.82 0.98 4.94
N PHE A 184 -16.93 1.05 3.61
CA PHE A 184 -16.99 2.31 2.87
C PHE A 184 -18.40 2.62 2.35
N TYR A 185 -19.42 2.12 3.05
CA TYR A 185 -20.83 2.24 2.63
C TYR A 185 -21.33 3.69 2.54
N ASP A 186 -20.68 4.61 3.25
CA ASP A 186 -21.03 6.02 3.32
C ASP A 186 -19.96 6.95 2.70
N GLU A 187 -18.88 6.40 2.14
CA GLU A 187 -17.80 7.21 1.55
C GLU A 187 -18.16 7.77 0.18
N TYR A 188 -17.63 8.95 -0.14
CA TYR A 188 -17.79 9.55 -1.46
C TYR A 188 -16.82 8.93 -2.47
N THR A 189 -17.22 8.87 -3.74
CA THR A 189 -16.40 8.32 -4.84
C THR A 189 -15.02 8.97 -4.96
N VAL A 190 -14.89 10.26 -4.62
CA VAL A 190 -13.61 10.98 -4.64
C VAL A 190 -12.69 10.62 -3.48
N GLU A 191 -13.22 10.06 -2.40
CA GLU A 191 -12.46 9.62 -1.22
C GLU A 191 -11.96 8.19 -1.41
N ASN A 192 -12.77 7.35 -2.07
CA ASN A 192 -12.41 5.98 -2.41
C ASN A 192 -13.11 5.57 -3.72
N PHE A 193 -12.33 5.57 -4.81
CA PHE A 193 -12.86 5.26 -6.15
C PHE A 193 -13.34 3.81 -6.29
N LYS A 194 -12.74 2.88 -5.54
CA LYS A 194 -13.04 1.44 -5.63
C LYS A 194 -14.26 1.07 -4.78
N HIS A 195 -14.32 1.58 -3.56
CA HIS A 195 -15.38 1.27 -2.59
C HIS A 195 -15.96 2.56 -2.03
N ASN A 196 -17.24 2.80 -2.27
CA ASN A 196 -17.94 4.03 -1.94
C ASN A 196 -19.43 3.76 -1.86
N LYS A 197 -20.21 4.78 -1.49
CA LYS A 197 -21.67 4.71 -1.39
C LYS A 197 -22.36 4.16 -2.65
N ASP A 198 -21.90 4.51 -3.85
CA ASP A 198 -22.53 4.06 -5.09
C ASP A 198 -22.26 2.58 -5.37
N THR A 199 -21.01 2.15 -5.21
CA THR A 199 -20.61 0.74 -5.35
C THR A 199 -21.22 -0.13 -4.26
N PHE A 200 -21.28 0.36 -3.02
CA PHE A 200 -22.00 -0.25 -1.92
C PHE A 200 -23.48 -0.42 -2.25
N THR A 201 -24.17 0.62 -2.72
CA THR A 201 -25.61 0.53 -3.03
C THR A 201 -25.89 -0.54 -4.09
N LYS A 202 -25.07 -0.60 -5.15
CA LYS A 202 -25.18 -1.64 -6.19
C LYS A 202 -24.92 -3.04 -5.61
N PHE A 203 -23.87 -3.19 -4.81
CA PHE A 203 -23.53 -4.44 -4.15
C PHE A 203 -24.65 -4.90 -3.20
N TRP A 204 -25.14 -4.01 -2.35
CA TRP A 204 -26.12 -4.28 -1.30
C TRP A 204 -27.52 -4.60 -1.85
N GLN A 205 -27.86 -4.07 -3.04
CA GLN A 205 -29.12 -4.34 -3.74
C GLN A 205 -29.07 -5.56 -4.67
N SER A 206 -27.89 -6.18 -4.85
CA SER A 206 -27.70 -7.34 -5.70
C SER A 206 -28.55 -8.54 -5.24
N SER A 207 -28.83 -9.46 -6.17
CA SER A 207 -29.55 -10.71 -5.89
C SER A 207 -28.86 -11.54 -4.81
N ASP A 208 -27.53 -11.56 -4.83
CA ASP A 208 -26.70 -12.42 -4.00
C ASP A 208 -26.78 -11.96 -2.54
N ILE A 209 -26.67 -10.65 -2.31
CA ILE A 209 -26.84 -10.06 -0.98
C ILE A 209 -28.27 -10.21 -0.48
N LYS A 210 -29.29 -10.04 -1.34
CA LYS A 210 -30.68 -10.33 -0.96
C LYS A 210 -30.87 -11.78 -0.51
N ALA A 211 -30.26 -12.74 -1.21
CA ALA A 211 -30.30 -14.14 -0.84
C ALA A 211 -29.59 -14.39 0.51
N ILE A 212 -28.44 -13.77 0.75
CA ILE A 212 -27.76 -13.81 2.06
C ILE A 212 -28.66 -13.27 3.17
N LYS A 213 -29.26 -12.08 2.98
CA LYS A 213 -30.15 -11.46 3.97
C LYS A 213 -31.35 -12.36 4.30
N ASN A 214 -31.98 -12.92 3.26
CA ASN A 214 -33.10 -13.86 3.43
C ASN A 214 -32.69 -15.13 4.18
N LYS A 215 -31.50 -15.69 3.89
CA LYS A 215 -31.00 -16.86 4.60
C LYS A 215 -30.77 -16.60 6.10
N CYS A 216 -30.27 -15.40 6.44
CA CYS A 216 -30.03 -15.01 7.82
C CYS A 216 -31.29 -14.53 8.57
N LEU A 217 -32.41 -14.32 7.88
CA LEU A 217 -33.71 -14.00 8.47
C LEU A 217 -34.46 -15.24 8.97
N VAL A 218 -34.15 -16.42 8.44
CA VAL A 218 -34.80 -17.67 8.85
C VAL A 218 -34.23 -18.08 10.21
N LYS A 219 -34.99 -17.76 11.27
CA LYS A 219 -34.78 -18.32 12.60
C LYS A 219 -34.92 -19.84 12.53
N GLU A 220 -33.89 -20.56 12.95
CA GLU A 220 -34.09 -21.88 13.58
C GLU A 220 -34.85 -21.70 14.90
#